data_AF-A0AAV4MUU4-F1
#
_entry.id   AF-A0AAV4MUU4-F1
#
_cell.length_a   1.000
_cell.length_b   1.000
_cell.length_c   1.000
_cell.angle_alpha   90.00
_cell.angle_beta   90.00
_cell.angle_gamma   90.00
#
_symmetry.space_group_name_H-M   'P 1'
#
loop_
_entity.id
_entity.type
_entity.pdbx_description
1 polymer ?
#
loop_
_entity_poly.entity_id
_entity_poly.type
_entity_poly.pdbx_seq_one_letter_code
_entity_poly.pdbx_strand_id
1 'polypeptide(L)'
;MWLPDPTLFIRNDLKTCDITNKTEMCCLKDVLDNMSQRGPTCYCPLPCTSVSYNAKLSRSLLPTQRMLKRMNGEFGENNDYIRVNVFYSSSEVLVYQQRGQWTITEALSFLGNEFGLWLGLSLMVVFEVLEKLAQFFKSTLTMLLRC
;
A
#
# COMPACT_ATOMS: atom_id res chain seq x y z
N MET A 1 16.74 1.74 -7.57
CA MET A 1 17.51 0.48 -7.72
C MET A 1 16.63 -0.62 -7.18
N TRP A 2 15.73 -1.15 -8.02
CA TRP A 2 14.80 -2.20 -7.59
C TRP A 2 15.57 -3.52 -7.66
N LEU A 3 15.95 -4.08 -6.50
CA LEU A 3 16.43 -5.44 -6.45
C LEU A 3 15.25 -6.36 -6.82
N PRO A 4 15.47 -7.42 -7.62
CA PRO A 4 14.45 -8.45 -7.78
C PRO A 4 14.17 -9.07 -6.41
N ASP A 5 12.90 -9.02 -6.01
CA ASP A 5 12.44 -9.58 -4.74
C ASP A 5 12.80 -11.08 -4.66
N PRO A 6 13.56 -11.52 -3.63
CA PRO A 6 13.93 -12.93 -3.46
C PRO A 6 12.76 -13.84 -3.08
N THR A 7 11.55 -13.29 -2.95
CA THR A 7 10.30 -14.01 -2.67
C THR A 7 9.56 -14.46 -3.93
N LEU A 8 10.11 -14.24 -5.13
CA LEU A 8 9.61 -14.89 -6.35
C LEU A 8 9.73 -16.40 -6.17
N PHE A 9 8.58 -17.05 -5.95
CA PHE A 9 8.44 -18.49 -5.94
C PHE A 9 9.11 -19.06 -7.19
N ILE A 10 10.25 -19.74 -7.01
CA ILE A 10 10.85 -20.56 -8.05
C ILE A 10 9.78 -21.61 -8.38
N ARG A 11 9.06 -21.38 -9.48
CA ARG A 11 8.14 -22.38 -10.01
C ARG A 11 9.04 -23.54 -10.43
N ASN A 12 8.95 -24.67 -9.73
CA ASN A 12 9.82 -25.84 -9.93
C ASN A 12 9.74 -26.44 -11.35
N ASP A 13 8.79 -25.98 -12.17
CA ASP A 13 8.58 -26.39 -13.55
C ASP A 13 9.38 -25.60 -14.59
N LEU A 14 10.19 -24.61 -14.17
CA LEU A 14 11.03 -23.84 -15.09
C LEU A 14 12.50 -24.27 -15.02
N LYS A 15 13.06 -24.66 -16.17
CA LYS A 15 14.50 -24.86 -16.35
C LYS A 15 15.21 -23.51 -16.22
N THR A 16 16.22 -23.44 -15.35
CA THR A 16 17.10 -22.27 -15.22
C THR A 16 17.84 -22.00 -16.53
N CYS A 17 17.94 -20.73 -16.93
CA CYS A 17 18.71 -20.33 -18.10
C CYS A 17 20.22 -20.58 -17.87
N ASP A 18 20.90 -21.11 -18.87
CA ASP A 18 22.35 -21.31 -18.88
C ASP A 18 23.05 -20.03 -19.38
N ILE A 19 23.68 -19.32 -18.45
CA ILE A 19 24.40 -18.07 -18.72
C ILE A 19 25.69 -18.27 -19.54
N THR A 20 26.17 -19.51 -19.68
CA THR A 20 27.36 -19.82 -20.48
C THR A 20 27.02 -19.98 -21.96
N ASN A 21 25.76 -20.29 -22.26
CA ASN A 21 25.26 -20.38 -23.63
C ASN A 21 24.90 -19.00 -24.17
N LYS A 22 25.62 -18.58 -25.22
CA LYS A 22 25.44 -17.26 -25.86
C LYS A 22 24.00 -17.00 -26.31
N THR A 23 23.29 -18.01 -26.82
CA THR A 23 21.92 -17.83 -27.33
C THR A 23 20.92 -17.57 -26.22
N GLU A 24 21.06 -18.28 -25.09
CA GLU A 24 20.19 -18.10 -23.92
C GLU A 24 20.48 -16.76 -23.24
N MET A 25 21.75 -16.36 -23.15
CA MET A 25 22.14 -15.04 -22.63
C MET A 25 21.56 -13.89 -23.48
N CYS A 26 21.65 -13.97 -24.81
CA CYS A 26 21.08 -12.95 -25.70
C CYS A 26 19.55 -12.85 -25.53
N CYS A 27 18.85 -13.98 -25.54
CA CYS A 27 17.40 -14.02 -25.33
C CYS A 27 16.99 -13.42 -23.98
N LEU A 28 17.67 -13.79 -22.90
CA LEU A 28 17.39 -13.27 -21.55
C LEU A 28 17.58 -11.76 -21.48
N LYS A 29 18.66 -11.24 -22.06
CA LYS A 29 18.95 -9.81 -22.08
C LYS A 29 17.90 -9.03 -22.86
N ASP A 30 17.53 -9.51 -24.05
CA ASP A 30 16.52 -8.86 -24.89
C ASP A 30 15.15 -8.83 -24.20
N VAL A 31 14.75 -9.93 -23.54
CA VAL A 31 13.51 -10.01 -22.77
C VAL A 31 13.54 -9.05 -21.57
N LEU A 32 14.64 -9.00 -20.83
CA LEU A 32 14.77 -8.13 -19.66
C LEU A 32 14.76 -6.65 -20.06
N ASP A 33 15.45 -6.28 -21.14
CA ASP A 33 15.47 -4.91 -21.66
C ASP A 33 14.06 -4.50 -22.13
N ASN A 34 13.37 -5.37 -22.85
CA ASN A 34 11.99 -5.13 -23.28
C ASN A 34 11.03 -4.99 -22.09
N MET A 35 11.17 -5.81 -21.03
CA MET A 35 10.38 -5.65 -19.80
C MET A 35 10.70 -4.36 -19.06
N SER A 36 11.96 -3.91 -19.08
CA SER A 36 12.36 -2.65 -18.43
C SER A 36 11.80 -1.41 -19.15
N GLN A 37 11.72 -1.45 -20.47
CA GLN A 37 11.27 -0.33 -21.30
C GLN A 37 9.74 -0.29 -21.44
N ARG A 38 9.08 -1.44 -21.66
CA ARG A 38 7.64 -1.51 -21.91
C ARG A 38 6.82 -1.88 -20.67
N GLY A 39 7.48 -2.24 -19.58
CA GLY A 39 6.85 -2.77 -18.38
C GLY A 39 6.48 -4.26 -18.53
N PRO A 40 6.01 -4.88 -17.45
CA PRO A 40 5.55 -6.27 -17.49
C PRO A 40 4.32 -6.39 -18.39
N THR A 41 4.22 -7.50 -19.13
CA THR A 41 2.99 -7.86 -19.87
C THR A 41 1.82 -8.25 -18.96
N CYS A 42 2.08 -8.35 -17.65
CA CYS A 42 1.13 -8.79 -16.65
C CYS A 42 0.42 -7.60 -16.01
N TYR A 43 -0.88 -7.76 -15.72
CA TYR A 43 -1.61 -6.80 -14.89
C TYR A 43 -1.20 -6.99 -13.43
N CYS A 44 -0.36 -6.08 -12.92
CA CYS A 44 0.08 -6.06 -11.54
C CYS A 44 -0.65 -4.92 -10.79
N PRO A 45 -1.76 -5.20 -10.08
CA PRO A 45 -2.41 -4.18 -9.26
C PRO A 45 -1.53 -3.81 -8.07
N LEU A 46 -1.63 -2.56 -7.61
CA LEU A 46 -0.93 -2.13 -6.41
C LEU A 46 -1.47 -2.87 -5.18
N PRO A 47 -0.59 -3.34 -4.28
CA PRO A 47 -1.03 -4.00 -3.06
C PRO A 47 -1.70 -3.00 -2.10
N CYS A 48 -2.74 -3.44 -1.39
CA CYS A 48 -3.43 -2.62 -0.38
C CYS A 48 -2.57 -2.34 0.84
N THR A 49 -1.61 -3.21 1.13
CA THR A 49 -0.68 -3.09 2.25
C THR A 49 0.76 -3.12 1.74
N SER A 50 1.51 -2.08 2.09
CA SER A 50 2.92 -1.98 1.76
C SER A 50 3.67 -1.31 2.90
N VAL A 51 4.83 -1.88 3.26
CA VAL A 51 5.73 -1.29 4.26
C VAL A 51 6.94 -0.73 3.51
N SER A 52 7.24 0.54 3.72
CA SER A 52 8.38 1.22 3.11
C SER A 52 9.37 1.66 4.19
N TYR A 53 10.66 1.40 3.96
CA TYR A 53 11.74 1.77 4.87
C TYR A 53 12.57 2.89 4.27
N ASN A 54 12.50 4.08 4.87
CA ASN A 54 13.35 5.21 4.49
C ASN A 54 14.74 5.06 5.13
N ALA A 55 15.72 4.60 4.35
CA ALA A 55 17.09 4.43 4.82
C ALA A 55 17.85 5.76 4.83
N LYS A 56 18.50 6.08 5.96
CA LYS A 56 19.51 7.16 6.06
C LYS A 56 20.90 6.53 6.12
N LEU A 57 21.80 6.98 5.26
CA LEU A 57 23.15 6.43 5.14
C LEU A 57 24.18 7.43 5.68
N SER A 58 24.96 7.00 6.67
CA SER A 58 26.15 7.71 7.15
C SER A 58 27.37 6.82 6.99
N ARG A 59 28.50 7.41 6.59
CA ARG A 59 29.77 6.70 6.37
C ARG A 59 30.88 7.44 7.08
N SER A 60 31.79 6.68 7.69
CA SER A 60 32.99 7.20 8.33
C SER A 60 34.18 6.30 8.05
N LEU A 61 35.38 6.88 8.11
CA LEU A 61 36.61 6.11 8.01
C LEU A 61 36.74 5.21 9.23
N LEU A 62 36.87 3.91 9.00
CA LEU A 62 37.07 2.93 10.06
C LEU A 62 38.49 3.08 10.62
N PRO A 63 38.68 3.33 11.94
CA PRO A 63 40.00 3.48 12.52
C PRO A 63 40.67 2.11 12.71
N THR A 64 41.23 1.57 11.63
CA THR A 64 41.89 0.25 11.58
C THR A 64 43.00 0.10 12.61
N GLN A 65 43.88 1.11 12.77
CA GLN A 65 45.02 1.05 13.70
C GLN A 65 44.61 0.86 15.18
N ARG A 66 43.51 1.49 15.63
CA ARG A 66 43.03 1.36 17.03
C ARG A 66 42.33 0.03 17.27
N MET A 67 41.71 -0.52 16.24
CA MET A 67 41.02 -1.82 16.31
C MET A 67 41.99 -2.99 16.28
N LEU A 68 43.00 -2.94 15.42
CA LEU A 68 44.09 -3.92 15.32
C LEU A 68 44.81 -4.12 16.66
N LYS A 69 45.10 -3.01 17.36
CA LYS A 69 45.77 -3.03 18.67
C LYS A 69 44.91 -3.66 19.78
N ARG A 70 43.58 -3.68 19.63
CA ARG A 70 42.64 -4.28 20.58
C ARG A 70 42.28 -5.74 20.27
N MET A 71 42.51 -6.21 19.04
CA MET A 71 42.15 -7.56 18.58
C MET A 71 43.37 -8.38 18.15
N ASN A 72 44.47 -8.31 18.92
CA ASN A 72 45.64 -9.21 18.89
C ASN A 72 46.06 -9.80 17.52
N GLY A 73 46.08 -8.98 16.47
CA GLY A 73 46.67 -9.37 15.19
C GLY A 73 45.97 -10.51 14.42
N GLU A 74 44.72 -10.89 14.74
CA GLU A 74 43.97 -11.85 13.91
C GLU A 74 43.47 -11.26 12.57
N PHE A 75 43.67 -9.96 12.37
CA PHE A 75 43.29 -9.26 11.16
C PHE A 75 44.47 -9.26 10.19
N GLY A 76 44.28 -9.90 9.03
CA GLY A 76 45.26 -9.88 7.95
C GLY A 76 45.60 -8.44 7.54
N GLU A 77 46.82 -8.24 7.08
CA GLU A 77 47.42 -6.95 6.69
C GLU A 77 46.67 -6.21 5.55
N ASN A 78 45.65 -6.84 4.96
CA ASN A 78 44.87 -6.32 3.85
C ASN A 78 43.77 -5.39 4.36
N ASN A 79 43.78 -4.14 3.92
CA ASN A 79 42.91 -3.04 4.36
C ASN A 79 41.42 -3.15 3.91
N ASP A 80 40.90 -4.35 3.71
CA ASP A 80 39.63 -4.60 2.99
C ASP A 80 38.45 -4.86 3.93
N TYR A 81 38.19 -3.92 4.83
CA TYR A 81 37.19 -4.11 5.89
C TYR A 81 36.15 -3.00 5.93
N ILE A 82 34.88 -3.42 5.86
CA ILE A 82 33.71 -2.55 5.92
C ILE A 82 32.85 -2.98 7.10
N ARG A 83 32.61 -2.06 8.03
CA ARG A 83 31.63 -2.24 9.10
C ARG A 83 30.31 -1.60 8.70
N VAL A 84 29.26 -2.41 8.60
CA VAL A 84 27.90 -1.94 8.36
C VAL A 84 27.07 -2.12 9.61
N ASN A 85 26.55 -1.02 10.14
CA ASN A 85 25.62 -1.05 11.28
C ASN A 85 24.24 -0.64 10.78
N VAL A 86 23.26 -1.54 10.88
CA VAL A 86 21.86 -1.28 10.53
C VAL A 86 21.07 -1.13 11.82
N PHE A 87 20.45 0.04 12.02
CA PHE A 87 19.66 0.33 13.20
C PHE A 87 18.51 1.29 12.86
N TYR A 88 17.45 1.25 13.67
CA TYR A 88 16.35 2.20 13.58
C TYR A 88 16.76 3.53 14.21
N SER A 89 16.57 4.64 13.48
CA SER A 89 16.90 5.98 13.99
C SER A 89 15.95 6.44 15.10
N SER A 90 14.71 5.97 15.11
CA SER A 90 13.67 6.24 16.11
C SER A 90 12.74 5.03 16.18
N SER A 91 12.02 4.88 17.31
CA SER A 91 11.00 3.83 17.52
C SER A 91 9.62 4.20 16.97
N GLU A 92 9.52 5.32 16.25
CA GLU A 92 8.27 5.80 15.65
C GLU A 92 8.00 5.11 14.30
N VAL A 93 6.75 4.71 14.07
CA VAL A 93 6.30 4.11 12.81
C VAL A 93 5.24 5.02 12.19
N LEU A 94 5.48 5.44 10.94
CA LEU A 94 4.52 6.22 10.17
C LEU A 94 3.59 5.27 9.42
N VAL A 95 2.30 5.36 9.72
CA VAL A 95 1.25 4.54 9.10
C VAL A 95 0.33 5.44 8.28
N TYR A 96 0.27 5.19 6.97
CA TYR A 96 -0.65 5.87 6.05
C TYR A 96 -1.84 4.95 5.75
N GLN A 97 -3.05 5.41 6.05
CA GLN A 97 -4.30 4.69 5.75
C GLN A 97 -5.16 5.52 4.82
N GLN A 98 -5.52 4.95 3.67
CA GLN A 98 -6.54 5.53 2.80
C GLN A 98 -7.90 5.02 3.27
N ARG A 99 -8.76 5.94 3.73
CA ARG A 99 -10.15 5.65 4.07
C ARG A 99 -11.05 6.32 3.04
N GLY A 100 -12.20 5.72 2.75
CA GLY A 100 -13.22 6.35 1.92
C GLY A 100 -13.63 7.70 2.52
N GLN A 101 -13.89 8.69 1.67
CA GLN A 101 -14.16 10.06 2.13
C GLN A 101 -15.39 10.11 3.03
N TRP A 102 -16.47 9.42 2.66
CA TRP A 102 -17.70 9.32 3.45
C TRP A 102 -18.18 7.88 3.56
N THR A 103 -18.45 7.46 4.79
CA THR A 103 -19.29 6.29 5.07
C THR A 103 -20.77 6.66 4.96
N ILE A 104 -21.65 5.68 4.73
CA ILE A 104 -23.11 5.92 4.65
C ILE A 104 -23.63 6.58 5.93
N THR A 105 -23.08 6.18 7.08
CA THR A 105 -23.38 6.76 8.39
C THR A 105 -22.96 8.21 8.52
N GLU A 106 -21.78 8.58 8.01
CA GLU A 106 -21.31 9.98 8.03
C GLU A 106 -22.12 10.84 7.06
N ALA A 107 -22.46 10.32 5.89
CA ALA A 107 -23.30 11.01 4.92
C ALA A 107 -24.71 11.29 5.48
N LEU A 108 -25.34 10.29 6.11
CA LEU A 108 -26.63 10.45 6.77
C LEU A 108 -26.56 11.42 7.94
N SER A 109 -25.47 11.38 8.73
CA SER A 109 -25.27 12.31 9.85
C SER A 109 -25.12 13.75 9.36
N PHE A 110 -24.38 13.97 8.27
CA PHE A 110 -24.23 15.28 7.66
C PHE A 110 -25.56 15.83 7.14
N LEU A 111 -26.33 15.01 6.39
CA LEU A 111 -27.65 15.40 5.89
C LEU A 111 -28.63 15.67 7.04
N GLY A 112 -28.67 14.81 8.06
CA GLY A 112 -29.53 15.00 9.22
C GLY A 112 -29.21 16.27 10.01
N ASN A 113 -27.93 16.61 10.13
CA ASN A 113 -27.50 17.83 10.79
C ASN A 113 -27.98 19.09 10.06
N GLU A 114 -27.80 19.14 8.73
CA GLU A 114 -28.28 20.27 7.93
C GLU A 114 -29.81 20.38 7.96
N PHE A 115 -30.55 19.29 7.71
CA PHE A 115 -32.02 19.35 7.77
C PHE A 115 -32.55 19.69 9.17
N GLY A 116 -31.88 19.19 10.22
CA GLY A 116 -32.22 19.52 11.60
C GLY A 116 -31.98 20.99 11.94
N LEU A 117 -30.89 21.59 11.46
CA LEU A 117 -30.55 22.99 11.73
C LEU A 117 -31.43 23.97 10.96
N TRP A 118 -31.64 23.74 9.65
CA TRP A 118 -32.37 24.67 8.79
C TRP A 118 -33.88 24.57 8.92
N LEU A 119 -34.41 23.35 9.02
CA LEU A 119 -35.87 23.11 9.02
C LEU A 119 -36.41 22.75 10.41
N GLY A 120 -35.54 22.58 11.42
CA GLY A 120 -35.96 22.03 12.72
C GLY A 120 -36.48 20.60 12.60
N LEU A 121 -36.11 19.89 11.52
CA LEU A 121 -36.75 18.65 11.12
C LEU A 121 -36.12 17.50 11.91
N SER A 122 -36.89 16.97 12.85
CA SER A 122 -36.49 15.81 13.66
C SER A 122 -37.04 14.52 13.06
N LEU A 123 -36.46 13.38 13.45
CA LEU A 123 -36.92 12.06 13.01
C LEU A 123 -38.42 11.84 13.29
N MET A 124 -38.94 12.40 14.39
CA MET A 124 -40.37 12.31 14.72
C MET A 124 -41.25 13.05 13.70
N VAL A 125 -40.83 14.24 13.27
CA VAL A 125 -41.55 15.01 12.24
C VAL A 125 -41.55 14.28 10.90
N VAL A 126 -40.45 13.59 10.55
CA VAL A 126 -40.41 12.73 9.34
C VAL A 126 -41.47 11.63 9.41
N PHE A 127 -41.59 10.93 10.54
CA PHE A 127 -42.59 9.87 10.71
C PHE A 127 -44.02 10.41 10.61
N GLU A 128 -44.31 11.56 11.21
CA GLU A 128 -45.64 12.19 11.09
C GLU A 128 -45.99 12.53 9.64
N VAL A 129 -45.05 13.09 8.88
CA VAL A 129 -45.25 13.41 7.46
C VAL A 129 -45.48 12.14 6.63
N LEU A 130 -44.72 11.08 6.88
CA LEU A 130 -44.87 9.80 6.19
C LEU A 130 -46.23 9.15 6.46
N GLU A 131 -46.72 9.16 7.70
CA GLU A 131 -48.06 8.65 8.03
C GLU A 131 -49.16 9.42 7.32
N LYS A 132 -49.07 10.76 7.29
CA LYS A 132 -50.03 11.61 6.59
C LYS A 132 -50.00 11.39 5.09
N LEU A 133 -48.81 11.23 4.49
CA LEU A 133 -48.67 10.87 3.09
C LEU A 133 -49.27 9.49 2.79
N ALA A 134 -49.03 8.48 3.62
CA ALA A 134 -49.59 7.14 3.44
C ALA A 134 -51.13 7.13 3.54
N GLN A 135 -51.70 7.88 4.50
CA GLN A 135 -53.15 8.08 4.60
C GLN A 135 -53.71 8.78 3.37
N PHE A 136 -53.01 9.80 2.87
CA PHE A 136 -53.40 10.50 1.65
C PHE A 136 -53.40 9.57 0.45
N PHE A 137 -52.32 8.84 0.20
CA PHE A 137 -52.24 7.86 -0.90
C PHE A 137 -53.32 6.79 -0.81
N LYS A 138 -53.62 6.27 0.39
CA LYS A 138 -54.70 5.30 0.58
C LYS A 138 -56.05 5.90 0.24
N SER A 139 -56.32 7.14 0.64
CA SER A 139 -57.56 7.86 0.31
C SER A 139 -57.67 8.06 -1.21
N THR A 140 -56.61 8.54 -1.86
CA THR A 140 -56.56 8.75 -3.31
C THR A 140 -56.76 7.44 -4.09
N LEU A 141 -56.10 6.35 -3.67
CA LEU A 141 -56.23 5.03 -4.29
C LEU A 141 -57.65 4.46 -4.09
N THR A 142 -58.25 4.65 -2.92
CA THR A 142 -59.63 4.21 -2.63
C THR A 142 -60.64 4.99 -3.46
N MET A 143 -60.40 6.27 -3.70
CA MET A 143 -61.22 7.10 -4.59
C MET A 143 -61.06 6.69 -6.06
N LEU A 144 -59.85 6.31 -6.48
CA LEU A 144 -59.56 5.79 -7.82
C LEU A 144 -60.14 4.39 -8.09
N LEU A 145 -60.17 3.52 -7.09
CA LEU A 145 -60.75 2.18 -7.16
C LEU A 145 -62.29 2.15 -7.04
N ARG A 146 -62.91 3.29 -6.69
CA ARG A 146 -64.37 3.43 -6.52
C ARG A 146 -65.04 4.20 -7.67
N CYS A 147 -64.27 4.60 -8.68
CA CYS A 147 -64.78 5.04 -9.98
C CYS A 147 -64.90 3.87 -10.95
#